data_AF-A0A9C7SF50-F1
#
_entry.id   AF-A0A9C7SF50-F1
#
_cell.length_a   1.000
_cell.length_b   1.000
_cell.length_c   1.000
_cell.angle_alpha   90.00
_cell.angle_beta   90.00
_cell.angle_gamma   90.00
#
_symmetry.space_group_name_H-M   'P 1'
#
loop_
_entity.id
_entity.type
_entity.pdbx_description
1 polymer ?
#
loop_
_entity_poly.entity_id
_entity_poly.type
_entity_poly.pdbx_seq_one_letter_code
_entity_poly.pdbx_strand_id
1 'polypeptide(L)'
;MKRKAGDYVMQTVTGESYKAYLPAPLPPDPSLALDTELLQRMDQANRALGRLDGISQVWPNSGQFLNQLLYQYVRKEAVLSSQIEGTQSSLSDLLL
;
A
#
# COMPACT_ATOMS: atom_id res chain seq x y z
N MET A 1 12.22 -14.32 -16.33
CA MET A 1 12.40 -13.15 -17.22
C MET A 1 11.90 -11.92 -16.46
N LYS A 2 12.70 -10.86 -16.27
CA LYS A 2 12.26 -9.65 -15.54
C LYS A 2 11.21 -8.92 -16.39
N ARG A 3 9.99 -8.73 -15.87
CA ARG A 3 8.95 -7.93 -16.53
C ARG A 3 9.42 -6.47 -16.59
N LYS A 4 9.24 -5.83 -17.74
CA LYS A 4 9.52 -4.41 -17.91
C LYS A 4 8.33 -3.61 -17.35
N ALA A 5 8.57 -2.76 -16.35
CA ALA A 5 7.50 -2.02 -15.66
C ALA A 5 6.97 -0.81 -16.45
N GLY A 6 7.69 -0.38 -17.49
CA GLY A 6 7.38 0.80 -18.28
C GLY A 6 8.57 1.26 -19.11
N ASP A 7 8.41 2.40 -19.74
CA ASP A 7 9.37 3.03 -20.65
C ASP A 7 9.50 4.52 -20.37
N TYR A 8 10.68 5.08 -20.65
CA TYR A 8 10.83 6.53 -20.68
C TYR A 8 10.57 7.05 -22.09
N VAL A 9 9.63 7.99 -22.22
CA VAL A 9 9.31 8.66 -23.48
C VAL A 9 9.72 10.12 -23.40
N MET A 10 10.26 10.66 -24.51
CA MET A 10 10.52 12.09 -24.61
C MET A 10 9.21 12.82 -24.86
N GLN A 11 8.90 13.80 -24.02
CA GLN A 11 7.78 14.73 -24.24
C GLN A 11 8.29 16.16 -24.31
N THR A 12 7.56 17.00 -25.03
CA THR A 12 7.87 18.42 -25.17
C THR A 12 6.64 19.22 -24.77
N VAL A 13 6.78 20.09 -23.77
CA VAL A 13 5.74 21.04 -23.35
C VAL A 13 6.36 22.43 -23.42
N THR A 14 5.66 23.36 -24.09
CA THR A 14 6.11 24.76 -24.25
C THR A 14 7.55 24.95 -24.75
N GLY A 15 8.04 24.00 -25.58
CA GLY A 15 9.41 24.04 -26.14
C GLY A 15 10.49 23.38 -25.29
N GLU A 16 10.19 22.96 -24.05
CA GLU A 16 11.13 22.23 -23.19
C GLU A 16 10.90 20.72 -23.32
N SER A 17 11.99 19.96 -23.51
CA SER A 17 11.93 18.50 -23.65
C SER A 17 12.35 17.80 -22.37
N TYR A 18 11.55 16.85 -21.90
CA TYR A 18 11.83 16.05 -20.70
C TYR A 18 11.55 14.57 -20.94
N LYS A 19 12.11 13.70 -20.08
CA LYS A 19 11.84 12.26 -20.06
C LYS A 19 10.69 11.99 -19.10
N ALA A 20 9.54 11.57 -19.63
CA ALA A 20 8.41 11.10 -18.84
C ALA A 20 8.49 9.58 -18.68
N TYR A 21 8.25 9.06 -17.48
CA TYR A 21 8.07 7.62 -17.28
C TYR A 21 6.64 7.23 -17.64
N LEU A 22 6.47 6.34 -18.61
CA LEU A 22 5.22 5.76 -19.05
C LEU A 22 5.13 4.31 -18.53
N PRO A 23 4.25 4.03 -17.55
CA PRO A 23 4.06 2.67 -17.06
C PRO A 23 3.55 1.74 -18.16
N ALA A 24 3.91 0.46 -18.10
CA ALA A 24 3.30 -0.55 -18.96
C ALA A 24 1.79 -0.65 -18.67
N PRO A 25 0.94 -0.83 -19.71
CA PRO A 25 -0.50 -0.92 -19.51
C PRO A 25 -0.88 -2.16 -18.69
N LEU A 26 -1.98 -2.07 -17.96
CA LEU A 26 -2.62 -3.19 -17.30
C LEU A 26 -3.76 -3.75 -18.17
N PRO A 27 -3.95 -5.07 -18.25
CA PRO A 27 -3.21 -6.12 -17.54
C PRO A 27 -1.82 -6.39 -18.13
N PRO A 28 -0.87 -6.91 -17.34
CA PRO A 28 0.48 -7.21 -17.82
C PRO A 28 0.46 -8.36 -18.83
N ASP A 29 1.37 -8.31 -19.80
CA ASP A 29 1.65 -9.40 -20.74
C ASP A 29 3.09 -9.94 -20.52
N PRO A 30 3.28 -11.24 -20.22
CA PRO A 30 2.25 -12.25 -19.97
C PRO A 30 1.49 -11.97 -18.67
N SER A 31 0.24 -12.44 -18.60
CA SER A 31 -0.64 -12.29 -17.44
C SER A 31 0.01 -12.80 -16.15
N LEU A 32 -0.47 -12.29 -15.01
CA LEU A 32 0.01 -12.72 -13.70
C LEU A 32 -0.18 -14.24 -13.54
N ALA A 33 0.88 -14.96 -13.17
CA ALA A 33 0.77 -16.37 -12.86
C ALA A 33 0.15 -16.51 -11.45
N LEU A 34 -1.10 -16.93 -11.39
CA LEU A 34 -1.78 -17.27 -10.14
C LEU A 34 -1.47 -18.72 -9.78
N ASP A 35 -0.22 -18.97 -9.41
CA ASP A 35 0.21 -20.30 -8.97
C ASP A 35 -0.36 -20.66 -7.60
N THR A 36 -0.20 -21.94 -7.23
CA THR A 36 -0.72 -22.47 -5.97
C THR A 36 -0.15 -21.73 -4.76
N GLU A 37 1.13 -21.31 -4.80
CA GLU A 37 1.75 -20.60 -3.68
C GLU A 37 1.12 -19.21 -3.50
N LEU A 38 0.96 -18.45 -4.59
CA LEU A 38 0.33 -17.14 -4.55
C LEU A 38 -1.12 -17.23 -4.07
N LEU A 39 -1.89 -18.21 -4.57
CA LEU A 39 -3.26 -18.44 -4.11
C LEU A 39 -3.33 -18.78 -2.61
N GLN A 40 -2.43 -19.62 -2.11
CA GLN A 40 -2.35 -19.94 -0.68
C GLN A 40 -2.03 -18.71 0.18
N ARG A 41 -1.11 -17.85 -0.27
CA ARG A 41 -0.79 -16.59 0.40
C ARG A 41 -1.98 -15.63 0.39
N MET A 42 -2.69 -15.51 -0.74
CA MET A 42 -3.91 -14.71 -0.86
C MET A 42 -4.99 -15.20 0.11
N ASP A 43 -5.22 -16.51 0.18
CA ASP A 43 -6.17 -17.12 1.11
C ASP A 43 -5.80 -16.88 2.57
N GLN A 44 -4.51 -16.97 2.92
CA GLN A 44 -4.03 -16.67 4.26
C GLN A 44 -4.26 -15.20 4.63
N ALA A 45 -3.97 -14.28 3.70
CA ALA A 45 -4.20 -12.85 3.88
C ALA A 45 -5.70 -12.55 4.06
N ASN A 46 -6.57 -13.12 3.21
CA ASN A 46 -8.02 -12.97 3.31
C ASN A 46 -8.56 -13.46 4.66
N ARG A 47 -8.10 -14.64 5.13
CA ARG A 47 -8.48 -15.14 6.47
C ARG A 47 -8.00 -14.23 7.60
N ALA A 48 -6.81 -13.63 7.48
CA ALA A 48 -6.30 -12.70 8.48
C ALA A 48 -7.14 -11.41 8.54
N LEU A 49 -7.51 -10.86 7.37
CA LEU A 49 -8.41 -9.71 7.28
C LEU A 49 -9.79 -10.04 7.85
N GLY A 50 -10.37 -11.19 7.52
CA GLY A 50 -11.65 -11.62 8.08
C GLY A 50 -11.64 -11.80 9.60
N ARG A 51 -10.52 -12.29 10.17
CA ARG A 51 -10.36 -12.35 11.64
C ARG A 51 -10.30 -10.96 12.27
N LEU A 52 -9.59 -10.02 11.64
CA LEU A 52 -9.53 -8.63 12.12
C LEU A 52 -10.91 -7.98 12.10
N ASP A 53 -11.66 -8.15 11.00
CA ASP A 53 -13.03 -7.67 10.87
C ASP A 53 -13.93 -8.28 11.95
N GLY A 54 -13.88 -9.60 12.15
CA GLY A 54 -14.64 -10.28 13.20
C GLY A 54 -14.33 -9.79 14.62
N ILE A 55 -13.05 -9.55 14.95
CA ILE A 55 -12.65 -9.00 16.26
C ILE A 55 -13.21 -7.58 16.45
N SER A 56 -13.25 -6.77 15.39
CA SER A 56 -13.81 -5.42 15.46
C SER A 56 -15.30 -5.40 15.84
N GLN A 57 -16.05 -6.45 15.48
CA GLN A 57 -17.49 -6.57 15.75
C GLN A 57 -17.82 -7.05 17.17
N VAL A 58 -16.91 -7.82 17.80
CA VAL A 58 -17.14 -8.43 19.13
C VAL A 58 -16.65 -7.53 20.28
N TRP A 59 -16.01 -6.40 19.97
CA TRP A 59 -15.42 -5.53 21.00
C TRP A 59 -16.50 -4.83 21.86
N PRO A 60 -16.56 -5.08 23.18
CA PRO A 60 -17.57 -4.47 24.04
C PRO A 60 -17.22 -3.00 24.34
N ASN A 61 -18.20 -2.10 24.20
CA ASN A 61 -18.22 -0.74 24.75
C ASN A 61 -16.91 0.08 24.69
N SER A 62 -16.73 0.86 23.63
CA SER A 62 -16.48 2.32 23.71
C SER A 62 -16.03 2.84 22.34
N GLY A 63 -16.94 3.49 21.60
CA GLY A 63 -16.60 4.15 20.32
C GLY A 63 -15.42 5.12 20.45
N GLN A 64 -15.18 5.66 21.66
CA GLN A 64 -14.01 6.49 21.95
C GLN A 64 -12.70 5.70 21.97
N PHE A 65 -12.63 4.52 22.60
CA PHE A 65 -11.40 3.72 22.64
C PHE A 65 -11.06 3.12 21.28
N LEU A 66 -12.07 2.64 20.53
CA LEU A 66 -11.88 2.14 19.17
C LEU A 66 -11.33 3.25 18.24
N ASN A 67 -11.91 4.46 18.32
CA ASN A 67 -11.44 5.61 17.54
C ASN A 67 -10.00 6.00 17.92
N GLN A 68 -9.65 6.00 19.21
CA GLN A 68 -8.29 6.32 19.64
C GLN A 68 -7.29 5.24 19.23
N LEU A 69 -7.63 3.95 19.35
CA LEU A 69 -6.76 2.87 18.90
C LEU A 69 -6.55 2.90 17.38
N LEU A 70 -7.62 3.07 16.61
CA LEU A 70 -7.56 3.23 15.16
C LEU A 70 -6.69 4.43 14.78
N TYR A 71 -6.86 5.56 15.47
CA TYR A 71 -6.07 6.76 15.26
C TYR A 71 -4.56 6.52 15.44
N GLN A 72 -4.18 5.74 16.45
CA GLN A 72 -2.78 5.35 16.68
C GLN A 72 -2.22 4.47 15.55
N TYR A 73 -3.01 3.50 15.07
CA TYR A 73 -2.58 2.63 13.96
C TYR A 73 -2.47 3.39 12.63
N VAL A 74 -3.38 4.31 12.35
CA VAL A 74 -3.30 5.17 11.15
C VAL A 74 -2.03 6.02 11.17
N ARG A 75 -1.70 6.64 12.31
CA ARG A 75 -0.45 7.40 12.44
C ARG A 75 0.79 6.53 12.31
N LYS A 76 0.78 5.34 12.91
CA LYS A 76 1.88 4.38 12.76
C LYS A 76 2.11 4.02 11.29
N GLU A 77 1.06 3.72 10.54
CA GLU A 77 1.22 3.44 9.10
C GLU A 77 1.71 4.65 8.31
N ALA A 78 1.22 5.84 8.62
CA ALA A 78 1.71 7.07 7.98
C ALA A 78 3.22 7.24 8.19
N VAL A 79 3.75 6.96 9.39
CA VAL A 79 5.19 7.00 9.66
C VAL A 79 5.94 5.95 8.87
N LEU A 80 5.49 4.69 8.90
CA LEU A 80 6.17 3.59 8.22
C LEU A 80 6.20 3.80 6.70
N SER A 81 5.09 4.26 6.11
CA SER A 81 5.02 4.62 4.69
C SER A 81 5.96 5.78 4.35
N SER A 82 5.97 6.82 5.18
CA SER A 82 6.86 7.98 5.05
C SER A 82 8.35 7.58 5.07
N GLN A 83 8.72 6.66 5.97
CA GLN A 83 10.09 6.14 6.06
C GLN A 83 10.51 5.34 4.81
N ILE A 84 9.59 4.61 4.18
CA ILE A 84 9.85 3.91 2.91
C ILE A 84 10.17 4.91 1.79
N GLU A 85 9.55 6.09 1.82
CA GLU A 85 9.79 7.18 0.86
C GLU A 85 11.05 8.02 1.20
N GLY A 86 11.76 7.67 2.28
CA GLY A 86 13.01 8.31 2.67
C GLY A 86 12.85 9.54 3.56
N THR A 87 11.66 9.79 4.10
CA THR A 87 11.47 10.87 5.07
C THR A 87 11.80 10.38 6.48
N GLN A 88 12.48 11.23 7.27
CA GLN A 88 12.72 10.93 8.68
C GLN A 88 11.55 11.45 9.51
N SER A 89 10.57 10.57 9.72
CA SER A 89 9.46 10.82 10.65
C SER A 89 9.42 9.74 11.72
N SER A 90 9.02 10.10 12.93
CA SER A 90 8.83 9.20 14.06
C SER A 90 7.38 9.26 14.54
N LEU A 91 6.91 8.20 15.22
CA LEU A 91 5.57 8.21 15.81
C LEU A 91 5.42 9.32 16.86
N SER A 92 6.51 9.67 17.54
CA SER A 92 6.57 10.80 18.48
C SER A 92 6.24 12.14 17.81
N ASP A 93 6.67 12.35 16.55
CA ASP A 93 6.40 13.58 15.79
C ASP A 93 4.91 13.75 15.45
N LEU A 94 4.14 12.67 15.47
CA LEU A 94 2.69 12.67 15.21
C LEU A 94 1.85 12.61 16.49
N LEU A 95 2.44 12.41 17.67
CA LEU A 95 1.69 12.30 18.94
C LEU A 95 1.60 13.61 19.72
N LEU A 96 2.29 14.66 19.27
CA LEU A 96 2.11 16.06 19.68
C LEU A 96 0.89 16.68 18.96
#